data_AF-A0AAW3DPM3-F1
#
_entry.id   AF-A0AAW3DPM3-F1
#
_cell.length_a   1.000
_cell.length_b   1.000
_cell.length_c   1.000
_cell.angle_alpha   90.00
_cell.angle_beta   90.00
_cell.angle_gamma   90.00
#
_symmetry.space_group_name_H-M   'P 1'
#
loop_
_entity.id
_entity.type
_entity.pdbx_description
1 polymer ?
#
loop_
_entity_poly.entity_id
_entity_poly.type
_entity_poly.pdbx_seq_one_letter_code
_entity_poly.pdbx_strand_id
1 'polypeptide(L)'
;PHRYRPGTVALREIRRYQKSTELLIRKLPFQRLVREIAQDFKTDLRFQSSAVMALQEASEAYLVGLFEDTNLCAIHAKRVTIMPKDIQLARRIRGE
;
A
#
# COMPACT_ATOMS: atom_id res chain seq x y z
N PRO A 1 20.36 25.91 -12.50
CA PRO A 1 19.81 24.64 -11.98
C PRO A 1 18.30 24.54 -12.21
N HIS A 2 17.82 23.49 -12.88
CA HIS A 2 16.39 23.30 -13.19
C HIS A 2 15.68 22.50 -12.08
N ARG A 3 14.50 22.96 -11.63
CA ARG A 3 13.67 22.29 -10.60
C ARG A 3 12.23 22.16 -11.10
N TYR A 4 11.66 20.96 -11.01
CA TYR A 4 10.24 20.75 -11.31
C TYR A 4 9.34 21.40 -10.26
N ARG A 5 8.15 21.86 -10.66
CA ARG A 5 7.15 22.40 -9.74
C ARG A 5 6.64 21.30 -8.80
N PRO A 6 6.25 21.65 -7.55
CA PRO A 6 5.57 20.71 -6.66
C PRO A 6 4.37 20.06 -7.37
N GLY A 7 4.25 18.74 -7.23
CA GLY A 7 3.21 17.94 -7.91
C GLY A 7 3.60 17.39 -9.28
N THR A 8 4.53 18.01 -10.02
CA THR A 8 4.93 17.50 -11.35
C THR A 8 5.57 16.11 -11.27
N VAL A 9 6.45 15.88 -10.30
CA VAL A 9 7.11 14.58 -10.11
C VAL A 9 6.12 13.55 -9.56
N ALA A 10 5.24 13.93 -8.64
CA ALA A 10 4.21 13.05 -8.09
C ALA A 10 3.25 12.54 -9.18
N LEU A 11 2.77 13.42 -10.07
CA LEU A 11 1.91 13.00 -11.20
C LEU A 11 2.64 12.06 -12.16
N ARG A 12 3.95 12.23 -12.35
CA ARG A 12 4.77 11.34 -13.16
C ARG A 12 4.92 9.97 -12.51
N GLU A 13 5.10 9.91 -11.20
CA GLU A 13 5.18 8.66 -10.43
C GLU A 13 3.85 7.91 -10.46
N ILE A 14 2.72 8.60 -10.24
CA ILE A 14 1.37 7.99 -10.33
C ILE A 14 1.17 7.31 -11.69
N ARG A 15 1.46 8.01 -12.80
CA ARG A 15 1.32 7.44 -14.15
C ARG A 15 2.27 6.26 -14.38
N ARG A 16 3.49 6.32 -13.83
CA ARG A 16 4.46 5.23 -13.95
C ARG A 16 3.94 3.97 -13.25
N TYR A 17 3.51 4.08 -12.00
CA TYR A 17 3.09 2.94 -11.18
C TYR A 17 1.72 2.40 -11.56
N GLN A 18 0.82 3.24 -12.08
CA GLN A 18 -0.45 2.75 -12.67
C GLN A 18 -0.24 1.96 -13.97
N LYS A 19 0.91 2.11 -14.64
CA LYS A 19 1.21 1.38 -15.89
C LYS A 19 1.96 0.07 -15.64
N SER A 20 2.64 -0.07 -14.50
CA SER A 20 3.38 -1.28 -14.14
C SER A 20 2.57 -2.18 -13.20
N THR A 21 3.02 -3.42 -13.08
CA THR A 21 2.48 -4.42 -12.14
C THR A 21 3.56 -4.95 -11.20
N GLU A 22 4.68 -4.22 -11.09
CA GLU A 22 5.77 -4.58 -10.20
C GLU A 22 5.36 -4.37 -8.73
N LEU A 23 5.76 -5.30 -7.86
CA LEU A 23 5.61 -5.14 -6.42
C LEU A 23 6.49 -3.98 -5.93
N LEU A 24 5.89 -3.08 -5.15
CA LEU A 24 6.51 -1.84 -4.68
C LEU A 24 7.21 -2.04 -3.33
N ILE A 25 6.76 -3.00 -2.52
CA ILE A 25 7.40 -3.32 -1.24
C ILE A 25 8.61 -4.23 -1.51
N ARG A 26 9.76 -3.91 -0.89
CA ARG A 26 10.95 -4.75 -0.99
C ARG A 26 10.67 -6.14 -0.41
N LYS A 27 10.98 -7.19 -1.17
CA LYS A 27 10.70 -8.60 -0.83
C LYS A 27 11.27 -9.04 0.53
N LEU A 28 12.53 -8.71 0.82
CA LEU A 28 13.19 -9.18 2.06
C LEU A 28 12.58 -8.56 3.33
N PRO A 29 12.35 -7.24 3.42
CA PRO A 29 11.58 -6.64 4.52
C PRO A 29 10.18 -7.24 4.67
N PHE A 30 9.44 -7.42 3.57
CA PHE A 30 8.09 -8.02 3.62
C PHE A 30 8.14 -9.44 4.18
N GLN A 31 9.08 -10.26 3.71
CA GLN A 31 9.28 -11.62 4.22
C GLN A 31 9.62 -11.64 5.72
N ARG A 32 10.42 -10.69 6.21
CA ARG A 32 10.75 -10.58 7.65
C ARG A 32 9.49 -10.26 8.47
N LEU A 33 8.68 -9.31 8.01
CA LEU A 33 7.42 -8.94 8.66
C LEU A 33 6.44 -10.13 8.71
N VAL A 34 6.29 -10.88 7.62
CA VAL A 34 5.44 -12.08 7.60
C VAL A 34 5.90 -13.10 8.64
N ARG A 35 7.21 -13.33 8.77
CA ARG A 35 7.76 -14.28 9.76
C ARG A 35 7.62 -13.79 11.19
N GLU A 36 7.82 -12.50 11.41
CA GLU A 36 7.63 -11.84 12.71
C GLU A 36 6.20 -12.05 13.21
N ILE A 37 5.20 -11.67 12.40
CA ILE A 37 3.78 -11.84 12.74
C ILE A 37 3.43 -13.31 12.95
N ALA A 38 3.91 -14.21 12.07
CA ALA A 38 3.60 -15.64 12.17
C ALA A 38 4.17 -16.29 13.45
N GLN A 39 5.32 -15.81 13.91
CA GLN A 39 5.98 -16.32 15.11
C GLN A 39 5.12 -16.12 16.37
N ASP A 40 4.34 -15.03 16.42
CA ASP A 40 3.42 -14.75 17.53
C ASP A 40 2.25 -15.74 17.61
N PHE A 41 1.92 -16.41 16.49
CA PHE A 41 0.85 -17.43 16.45
C PHE A 41 1.38 -18.85 16.63
N LYS A 42 2.51 -19.17 16.00
CA LYS A 42 3.13 -20.50 16.10
C LYS A 42 4.62 -20.42 15.77
N THR A 43 5.43 -20.93 16.69
CA THR A 43 6.88 -21.02 16.49
C THR A 43 7.24 -22.08 15.45
N ASP A 44 8.42 -21.92 14.83
CA ASP A 44 9.03 -22.90 13.91
C ASP A 44 8.25 -23.16 12.61
N LEU A 45 7.42 -22.21 12.19
CA LEU A 45 6.73 -22.26 10.90
C LEU A 45 7.72 -22.12 9.72
N ARG A 46 7.52 -22.98 8.72
CA ARG A 46 8.17 -22.87 7.41
C ARG A 46 7.19 -22.32 6.39
N PHE A 47 7.66 -21.40 5.56
CA PHE A 47 6.89 -20.79 4.49
C PHE A 47 7.44 -21.23 3.14
N GLN A 48 6.53 -21.65 2.25
CA GLN A 48 6.85 -21.80 0.84
C GLN A 48 7.14 -20.42 0.23
N SER A 49 8.04 -20.34 -0.75
CA SER A 49 8.35 -19.09 -1.44
C SER A 49 7.12 -18.46 -2.10
N SER A 50 6.26 -19.27 -2.72
CA SER A 50 5.00 -18.82 -3.32
C SER A 50 4.00 -18.31 -2.28
N ALA A 51 3.98 -18.85 -1.06
CA ALA A 51 3.09 -18.38 0.00
C ALA A 51 3.43 -16.94 0.42
N VAL A 52 4.73 -16.63 0.56
CA VAL A 52 5.18 -15.26 0.85
C VAL A 52 4.84 -14.31 -0.30
N MET A 53 5.01 -14.76 -1.55
CA MET A 53 4.64 -13.96 -2.73
C MET A 53 3.13 -13.69 -2.79
N ALA A 54 2.29 -14.70 -2.53
CA ALA A 54 0.83 -14.54 -2.51
C ALA A 54 0.38 -13.57 -1.41
N LEU A 55 0.99 -13.65 -0.22
CA LEU A 55 0.75 -12.69 0.85
C LEU A 55 1.12 -11.27 0.40
N GLN A 56 2.24 -11.11 -0.31
CA GLN A 56 2.69 -9.80 -0.77
C GLN A 56 1.76 -9.22 -1.84
N GLU A 57 1.38 -10.02 -2.83
CA GLU A 57 0.43 -9.62 -3.88
C GLU A 57 -0.91 -9.19 -3.29
N ALA A 58 -1.47 -9.98 -2.37
CA ALA A 58 -2.73 -9.64 -1.70
C ALA A 58 -2.61 -8.37 -0.86
N SER A 59 -1.50 -8.21 -0.12
CA SER A 59 -1.27 -7.05 0.74
C SER A 59 -1.14 -5.76 -0.06
N GLU A 60 -0.35 -5.77 -1.13
CA GLU A 60 -0.18 -4.58 -1.97
C GLU A 60 -1.46 -4.22 -2.73
N ALA A 61 -2.18 -5.21 -3.27
CA ALA A 61 -3.47 -4.97 -3.92
C ALA A 61 -4.49 -4.35 -2.94
N TYR A 62 -4.56 -4.86 -1.72
CA TYR A 62 -5.43 -4.30 -0.67
C TYR A 62 -5.04 -2.86 -0.33
N LEU A 63 -3.75 -2.57 -0.14
CA LEU A 63 -3.28 -1.23 0.19
C LEU A 63 -3.53 -0.23 -0.95
N VAL A 64 -3.32 -0.62 -2.21
CA VAL A 64 -3.63 0.22 -3.38
C VAL A 64 -5.11 0.58 -3.39
N GLY A 65 -5.99 -0.42 -3.28
CA GLY A 65 -7.43 -0.17 -3.23
C GLY A 65 -7.82 0.71 -2.03
N LEU A 66 -7.20 0.52 -0.86
CA LEU A 66 -7.45 1.37 0.31
C LEU A 66 -7.03 2.82 0.06
N PHE A 67 -5.90 3.05 -0.61
CA PHE A 67 -5.43 4.39 -0.96
C PHE A 67 -6.31 5.09 -2.00
N GLU A 68 -6.93 4.34 -2.92
CA GLU A 68 -7.92 4.88 -3.86
C GLU A 68 -9.13 5.46 -3.10
N ASP A 69 -9.73 4.70 -2.18
CA ASP A 69 -10.85 5.17 -1.36
C ASP A 69 -10.46 6.32 -0.43
N THR A 70 -9.26 6.22 0.15
CA THR A 70 -8.70 7.28 1.00
C THR A 70 -8.54 8.58 0.20
N ASN A 71 -8.11 8.49 -1.06
CA ASN A 71 -7.99 9.65 -1.94
C ASN A 71 -9.36 10.26 -2.26
N LEU A 72 -10.39 9.42 -2.51
CA LEU A 72 -11.77 9.90 -2.69
C LEU A 72 -12.28 10.64 -1.44
N CYS A 73 -11.99 10.15 -0.24
CA CYS A 73 -12.33 10.83 1.02
C CYS A 73 -11.63 12.18 1.17
N ALA A 74 -10.35 12.27 0.81
CA ALA A 74 -9.61 13.54 0.84
C ALA A 74 -10.19 14.56 -0.15
N ILE A 75 -10.51 14.13 -1.37
CA ILE A 75 -11.12 14.97 -2.42
C ILE A 75 -12.51 15.43 -1.98
N HIS A 76 -13.31 14.55 -1.39
CA HIS A 76 -14.63 14.89 -0.84
C HIS A 76 -14.53 16.02 0.20
N ALA A 77 -13.46 16.03 1.01
CA ALA A 77 -13.15 17.09 1.97
C ALA A 77 -12.40 18.29 1.36
N LYS A 78 -12.40 18.46 0.03
CA LYS A 78 -11.73 19.54 -0.72
C LYS A 78 -10.21 19.64 -0.47
N ARG A 79 -9.55 18.51 -0.19
CA ARG A 79 -8.09 18.43 -0.01
C ARG A 79 -7.46 17.59 -1.13
N VAL A 80 -6.16 17.80 -1.32
CA VAL A 80 -5.31 16.99 -2.22
C VAL A 80 -4.28 16.14 -1.47
N THR A 81 -4.24 16.27 -0.13
CA THR A 81 -3.35 15.52 0.75
C THR A 81 -4.20 14.58 1.61
N ILE A 82 -3.94 13.29 1.48
CA ILE A 82 -4.56 12.25 2.32
C ILE A 82 -4.07 12.36 3.76
N MET A 83 -4.94 12.04 4.70
CA MET A 83 -4.69 12.11 6.14
C MET A 83 -5.19 10.83 6.83
N PRO A 84 -4.73 10.50 8.05
CA PRO A 84 -5.20 9.32 8.77
C PRO A 84 -6.72 9.21 8.92
N LYS A 85 -7.42 10.35 9.07
CA LYS A 85 -8.89 10.41 9.12
C LYS A 85 -9.57 9.91 7.84
N ASP A 86 -8.91 10.06 6.69
CA ASP A 86 -9.43 9.59 5.40
C ASP A 86 -9.36 8.07 5.31
N ILE A 87 -8.28 7.47 5.82
CA ILE A 87 -8.11 6.02 5.92
C ILE A 87 -9.15 5.45 6.89
N GLN A 88 -9.30 6.07 8.06
CA GLN A 88 -10.27 5.64 9.07
C GLN A 88 -11.70 5.68 8.51
N LEU A 89 -12.06 6.74 7.77
CA LEU A 89 -13.36 6.86 7.14
C LEU A 89 -13.56 5.79 6.05
N ALA A 90 -12.57 5.59 5.17
CA ALA A 90 -12.63 4.56 4.13
C ALA A 90 -12.87 3.16 4.72
N ARG A 91 -12.07 2.77 5.72
CA ARG A 91 -12.23 1.47 6.41
C ARG A 91 -13.59 1.35 7.10
N ARG A 92 -14.06 2.41 7.75
CA ARG A 92 -15.38 2.44 8.41
C ARG A 92 -16.54 2.24 7.44
N ILE A 93 -16.44 2.76 6.22
CA ILE A 93 -17.45 2.58 5.16
C ILE A 93 -17.37 1.17 4.56
N ARG A 94 -16.16 0.60 4.41
CA ARG A 94 -15.95 -0.78 3.97
C ARG A 94 -16.46 -1.84 4.96
N GLY A 95 -16.60 -1.49 6.24
CA GLY A 95 -17.01 -2.41 7.29
C GLY A 95 -15.85 -3.21 7.89
N GLU A 96 -14.63 -2.68 7.80
CA GLU A 96 -13.40 -3.25 8.39
C GLU A 96 -13.09 -2.73 9.80
#